data_AF-A0A392T6C2-F1
#
_entry.id   AF-A0A392T6C2-F1
#
_cell.length_a   1.000
_cell.length_b   1.000
_cell.length_c   1.000
_cell.angle_alpha   90.00
_cell.angle_beta   90.00
_cell.angle_gamma   90.00
#
_symmetry.space_group_name_H-M   'P 1'
#
loop_
_entity.id
_entity.type
_entity.pdbx_description
1 polymer ?
#
loop_
_entity_poly.entity_id
_entity_poly.type
_entity_poly.pdbx_seq_one_letter_code
_entity_poly.pdbx_strand_id
1 'polypeptide(L)'
;RYCPHYNNAENERSKCVKFENGLRPEIKACIGYQELRQFATLVNKSQIYEEDNKAKYSHYEAQSERRNAGQNHSKSYDVQKGGRKDKQKINTE
;
A
#
# COMPACT_ATOMS: atom_id res chain seq x y z
N ARG A 1 28.50 43.00 1.54
CA ARG A 1 27.52 42.91 2.65
C ARG A 1 26.66 41.69 2.42
N TYR A 2 26.81 40.63 3.23
CA TYR A 2 25.93 39.47 3.16
C TYR A 2 24.64 39.83 3.90
N CYS A 3 23.52 39.89 3.18
CA CYS A 3 22.22 40.22 3.75
C CYS A 3 21.64 38.94 4.38
N PRO A 4 21.55 38.81 5.71
CA PRO A 4 21.11 37.57 6.35
C PRO A 4 19.59 37.32 6.20
N HIS A 5 18.87 38.25 5.58
CA HIS A 5 17.41 38.29 5.60
C HIS A 5 16.72 37.58 4.42
N TYR A 6 17.42 36.71 3.68
CA TYR A 6 16.78 35.86 2.65
C TYR A 6 15.99 34.66 3.22
N ASN A 7 15.76 34.61 4.54
CA ASN A 7 14.68 33.81 5.12
C ASN A 7 13.32 34.52 4.89
N ASN A 8 13.00 34.79 3.62
CA ASN A 8 11.67 35.24 3.25
C ASN A 8 10.69 34.11 3.56
N ALA A 9 9.64 34.39 4.34
CA ALA A 9 8.55 33.45 4.62
C ALA A 9 7.96 32.81 3.34
N GLU A 10 8.12 33.48 2.20
CA GLU A 10 7.78 32.99 0.86
C GLU A 10 8.65 31.82 0.38
N ASN A 11 9.94 31.78 0.77
CA ASN A 11 10.84 30.63 0.57
C ASN A 11 10.34 29.43 1.38
N GLU A 12 9.92 29.66 2.63
CA GLU A 12 9.47 28.61 3.52
C GLU A 12 8.14 28.01 3.04
N ARG A 13 7.20 28.86 2.64
CA ARG A 13 5.95 28.43 2.03
C ARG A 13 6.19 27.60 0.77
N SER A 14 7.12 28.03 -0.09
CA SER A 14 7.49 27.28 -1.30
C SER A 14 8.08 25.90 -0.97
N LYS A 15 8.86 25.78 0.11
CA LYS A 15 9.37 24.48 0.59
C LYS A 15 8.24 23.58 1.10
N CYS A 16 7.30 24.14 1.85
CA CYS A 16 6.13 23.41 2.35
C CYS A 16 5.29 22.85 1.20
N VAL A 17 4.96 23.68 0.21
CA VAL A 17 4.18 23.26 -0.97
C VAL A 17 4.87 22.12 -1.74
N LYS A 18 6.19 22.21 -1.94
CA LYS A 18 6.96 21.14 -2.62
C LYS A 18 6.89 19.82 -1.85
N PHE A 19 7.00 19.88 -0.52
CA PHE A 19 6.93 18.70 0.33
C PHE A 19 5.52 18.09 0.36
N GLU A 20 4.48 18.92 0.55
CA GLU A 20 3.08 18.48 0.54
C GLU A 20 2.67 17.80 -0.76
N ASN A 21 3.27 18.20 -1.89
CA ASN A 21 3.03 17.55 -3.18
C ASN A 21 3.64 16.14 -3.29
N GLY A 22 4.65 15.82 -2.47
CA GLY A 22 5.23 14.47 -2.38
C GLY A 22 4.57 13.58 -1.32
N LEU A 23 3.66 14.12 -0.50
CA LEU A 23 2.99 13.35 0.55
C LEU A 23 1.90 12.44 -0.04
N ARG A 24 1.70 11.30 0.62
CA ARG A 24 0.55 10.42 0.33
C ARG A 24 -0.77 11.16 0.56
N PRO A 25 -1.84 10.85 -0.22
CA PRO A 25 -3.12 11.55 -0.13
C PRO A 25 -3.72 11.59 1.28
N GLU A 26 -3.65 10.50 2.06
CA GLU A 26 -4.20 10.49 3.42
C GLU A 26 -3.48 11.47 4.35
N ILE A 27 -2.16 11.57 4.22
CA ILE A 27 -1.31 12.47 5.02
C ILE A 27 -1.54 13.91 4.57
N LYS A 28 -1.55 14.12 3.24
CA LYS A 28 -1.77 15.43 2.62
C LYS A 28 -3.11 16.04 3.03
N ALA A 29 -4.17 15.23 3.09
CA ALA A 29 -5.47 15.70 3.57
C ALA A 29 -5.39 16.18 5.02
N CYS A 30 -4.84 15.36 5.93
CA CYS A 30 -4.70 15.70 7.34
C CYS A 30 -3.90 17.00 7.57
N ILE A 31 -2.78 17.13 6.86
CA ILE A 31 -1.88 18.28 6.94
C ILE A 31 -2.48 19.52 6.27
N GLY A 32 -3.16 19.36 5.13
CA GLY A 32 -3.76 20.47 4.37
C GLY A 32 -4.80 21.26 5.17
N TYR A 33 -5.53 20.60 6.08
CA TYR A 33 -6.45 21.29 7.00
C TYR A 33 -5.75 22.15 8.05
N GLN A 34 -4.47 21.89 8.37
CA GLN A 34 -3.71 22.62 9.39
C GLN A 34 -2.97 23.84 8.86
N GLU A 35 -2.99 24.09 7.53
CA GLU A 35 -2.35 25.23 6.85
C GLU A 35 -0.93 25.56 7.37
N LEU A 36 -0.07 24.53 7.49
CA LEU A 36 1.25 24.67 8.11
C LEU A 36 2.20 25.47 7.22
N ARG A 37 2.54 26.68 7.67
CA ARG A 37 3.48 27.57 6.97
C ARG A 37 4.94 27.40 7.40
N GLN A 38 5.20 26.52 8.37
CA GLN A 38 6.53 26.26 8.91
C GLN A 38 7.02 24.89 8.50
N PHE A 39 8.16 24.85 7.80
CA PHE A 39 8.64 23.63 7.16
C PHE A 39 9.02 22.56 8.19
N ALA A 40 9.71 22.95 9.27
CA ALA A 40 10.11 22.02 10.33
C ALA A 40 8.90 21.34 11.00
N THR A 41 7.86 22.14 11.27
CA THR A 41 6.62 21.66 11.89
C THR A 41 5.84 20.73 10.97
N LEU A 42 5.78 21.05 9.67
CA LEU A 42 5.18 20.23 8.63
C LEU A 42 5.83 18.85 8.56
N VAL A 43 7.17 18.80 8.47
CA VAL A 43 7.93 17.55 8.40
C VAL A 43 7.67 16.69 9.64
N ASN A 44 7.80 17.27 10.83
CA ASN A 44 7.60 16.53 12.09
C ASN A 44 6.19 15.93 12.19
N LYS A 45 5.14 16.72 11.92
CA LYS A 45 3.75 16.23 11.95
C LYS A 45 3.49 15.15 10.91
N SER A 46 4.03 15.30 9.70
CA SER A 46 3.88 14.28 8.65
C SER A 46 4.52 12.95 9.07
N GLN A 47 5.70 12.99 9.71
CA GLN A 47 6.41 11.81 10.19
C GLN A 47 5.62 11.10 11.31
N ILE A 48 5.11 11.85 12.29
CA ILE A 48 4.28 11.28 13.37
C ILE A 48 3.04 10.60 12.79
N TYR A 49 2.37 11.24 11.82
CA TYR A 49 1.18 10.68 11.20
C TYR A 49 1.47 9.41 10.37
N GLU A 50 2.64 9.32 9.73
CA GLU A 50 3.07 8.08 9.07
C GLU A 50 3.28 6.96 10.08
N GLU A 51 3.98 7.23 11.18
CA GLU A 51 4.26 6.25 12.23
C GLU A 51 2.97 5.74 12.90
N ASP A 52 2.05 6.64 13.25
CA ASP A 52 0.75 6.31 13.83
C ASP A 52 -0.10 5.44 12.90
N ASN A 53 -0.04 5.69 11.59
CA ASN A 53 -0.78 4.88 10.62
C ASN A 53 -0.05 3.60 10.21
N LYS A 54 1.28 3.54 10.34
CA LYS A 54 2.06 2.32 10.07
C LYS A 54 1.57 1.15 10.93
N ALA A 55 1.23 1.41 12.19
CA ALA A 55 0.63 0.41 13.08
C ALA A 55 -0.71 -0.12 12.54
N LYS A 56 -1.54 0.74 11.94
CA LYS A 56 -2.83 0.35 11.34
C LYS A 56 -2.64 -0.48 10.07
N TYR A 57 -1.71 -0.08 9.20
CA TYR A 57 -1.44 -0.79 7.94
C TYR A 57 -0.78 -2.15 8.17
N SER A 58 0.12 -2.27 9.17
CA SER A 58 0.81 -3.52 9.52
C SER A 58 -0.17 -4.66 9.86
N HIS A 59 -1.28 -4.37 10.54
CA HIS A 59 -2.29 -5.37 10.87
C HIS A 59 -2.96 -5.98 9.62
N TYR A 60 -3.24 -5.15 8.59
CA TYR A 60 -3.86 -5.62 7.35
C TYR A 60 -2.88 -6.37 6.45
N GLU A 61 -1.60 -5.96 6.39
CA GLU A 61 -0.55 -6.68 5.65
C GLU A 61 -0.32 -8.08 6.23
N ALA A 62 -0.18 -8.20 7.55
CA ALA A 62 -0.01 -9.51 8.19
C ALA A 62 -1.24 -10.44 7.96
N GLN A 63 -2.42 -9.87 7.79
CA GLN A 63 -3.64 -10.64 7.49
C GLN A 63 -3.73 -11.00 6.00
N SER A 64 -3.29 -10.13 5.09
CA SER A 64 -3.25 -10.39 3.65
C SER A 64 -2.17 -11.41 3.29
N GLU A 65 -0.98 -11.35 3.92
CA GLU A 65 0.07 -12.37 3.75
C GLU A 65 -0.41 -13.76 4.18
N ARG A 66 -1.13 -13.88 5.31
CA ARG A 66 -1.72 -15.16 5.73
C ARG A 66 -2.78 -15.68 4.76
N ARG A 67 -3.53 -14.79 4.10
CA ARG A 67 -4.51 -15.18 3.07
C ARG A 67 -3.83 -15.64 1.78
N ASN A 68 -2.73 -14.98 1.38
CA ASN A 68 -1.97 -15.34 0.18
C ASN A 68 -1.08 -16.58 0.38
N ALA A 69 -0.60 -16.85 1.61
CA ALA A 69 0.19 -18.05 1.92
C ALA A 69 -0.62 -19.35 1.83
N GLY A 70 -1.95 -19.29 2.01
CA GLY A 70 -2.84 -20.45 1.95
C GLY A 70 -3.35 -20.83 0.55
N GLN A 71 -3.07 -20.02 -0.49
CA GLN A 71 -3.63 -20.23 -1.83
C GLN A 71 -2.75 -21.05 -2.79
N ASN A 72 -1.59 -21.53 -2.33
CA ASN A 72 -0.81 -22.56 -3.05
C ASN A 72 -1.31 -23.99 -2.81
N HIS A 73 -2.61 -24.17 -2.57
CA HIS A 73 -3.25 -25.48 -2.58
C HIS A 73 -4.04 -25.66 -3.89
N SER A 74 -3.36 -25.50 -5.04
CA SER A 74 -3.85 -26.04 -6.30
C SER A 74 -3.78 -27.56 -6.24
N LYS A 75 -4.85 -28.12 -5.67
CA LYS A 75 -5.38 -29.48 -5.76
C LYS A 75 -4.63 -30.37 -6.77
N SER A 76 -3.75 -31.24 -6.28
CA SER A 76 -3.26 -32.38 -7.05
C SER A 76 -4.45 -33.29 -7.36
N TYR A 77 -4.80 -33.42 -8.64
CA TYR A 77 -5.72 -34.47 -9.08
C TYR A 77 -4.96 -35.79 -9.05
N ASP A 78 -5.09 -36.52 -7.95
CA ASP A 78 -4.80 -37.95 -7.94
C ASP A 78 -5.99 -38.67 -8.60
N VAL A 79 -5.88 -38.94 -9.91
CA VAL A 79 -6.74 -39.89 -10.61
C VAL A 79 -5.86 -41.04 -11.07
N GLN A 80 -5.72 -42.03 -10.19
CA GLN A 80 -5.39 -43.40 -10.58
C GLN A 80 -6.57 -44.32 -10.26
N LYS A 81 -7.29 -44.76 -11.29
CA LYS A 81 -7.69 -46.16 -11.56
C LYS A 81 -8.92 -46.25 -12.46
N GLY A 82 -8.81 -47.04 -13.54
CA GLY A 82 -9.96 -47.55 -14.28
C GLY A 82 -9.61 -47.97 -15.71
N GLY A 83 -8.97 -49.13 -15.86
CA GLY A 83 -8.51 -49.65 -17.15
C GLY A 83 -9.64 -49.85 -18.18
N ARG A 84 -9.36 -49.43 -19.41
CA ARG A 84 -10.18 -49.76 -20.59
C ARG A 84 -10.04 -51.26 -20.87
N LYS A 85 -11.14 -52.01 -20.80
CA LYS A 85 -11.27 -53.33 -21.41
C LYS A 85 -12.49 -53.33 -22.31
N ASP A 86 -12.24 -53.63 -23.57
CA ASP A 86 -13.19 -53.81 -24.66
C ASP A 86 -14.21 -54.95 -24.44
N LYS A 87 -15.22 -54.95 -25.34
CA LYS A 87 -16.26 -55.95 -25.68
C LYS A 87 -17.60 -55.66 -24.98
N GLN A 88 -18.77 -55.65 -25.63
CA GLN A 88 -19.24 -56.49 -26.74
C GLN A 88 -20.51 -55.89 -27.41
N LYS A 89 -20.73 -56.29 -28.66
CA LYS A 89 -21.81 -55.94 -29.60
C LYS A 89 -23.22 -56.10 -29.05
N ILE A 90 -24.13 -55.21 -29.47
CA ILE A 90 -25.57 -55.51 -29.60
C ILE A 90 -25.99 -55.24 -31.05
N ASN A 91 -26.50 -56.29 -31.69
CA ASN A 91 -27.13 -56.24 -33.00
C ASN A 91 -28.61 -55.89 -32.85
N THR A 92 -29.12 -55.07 -33.75
CA THR A 92 -30.53 -54.89 -34.11
C THR A 92 -30.42 -54.44 -35.57
N GLU A 93 -30.65 -55.30 -36.57
CA GLU A 93 -31.89 -55.99 -36.95
C GLU A 93 -31.55 -57.26 -37.76
#